data_AF-A0A151SAS9-F1
#
_entry.id   AF-A0A151SAS9-F1
#
_cell.length_a   1.000
_cell.length_b   1.000
_cell.length_c   1.000
_cell.angle_alpha   90.00
_cell.angle_beta   90.00
_cell.angle_gamma   90.00
#
_symmetry.space_group_name_H-M   'P 1'
#
loop_
_entity.id
_entity.type
_entity.pdbx_description
1 polymer ?
#
loop_
_entity_poly.entity_id
_entity_poly.type
_entity_poly.pdbx_seq_one_letter_code
_entity_poly.pdbx_strand_id
1 'polypeptide(L)'
;MMDKANALKLNITNLASTSHGNQKSICERCIEDFKIAEKELVLAKNALHEHKYGEAGSYVDKALSFGVTCRTDLKSYHDKVPSDVFRDMKIFVELYKAAFAIILKI
;
A
#
# COMPACT_ATOMS: atom_id res chain seq x y z
N MET A 1 5.04 -13.45 1.82
CA MET A 1 4.31 -12.16 1.75
C MET A 1 4.45 -11.42 0.42
N MET A 2 5.46 -11.72 -0.41
CA MET A 2 5.73 -11.05 -1.69
C MET A 2 4.60 -11.23 -2.74
N ASP A 3 3.89 -12.37 -2.72
CA ASP A 3 2.92 -12.71 -3.78
C ASP A 3 1.66 -11.83 -3.79
N LYS A 4 1.12 -11.46 -2.62
CA LYS A 4 -0.11 -10.64 -2.56
C LYS A 4 0.13 -9.17 -2.90
N ALA A 5 1.29 -8.62 -2.52
CA ALA A 5 1.66 -7.26 -2.89
C ALA A 5 1.89 -7.14 -4.40
N ASN A 6 2.54 -8.14 -5.01
CA ASN A 6 2.72 -8.22 -6.46
C ASN A 6 1.37 -8.39 -7.19
N ALA A 7 0.48 -9.23 -6.66
CA ALA A 7 -0.87 -9.38 -7.20
C ALA A 7 -1.67 -8.06 -7.15
N LEU A 8 -1.62 -7.33 -6.03
CA LEU A 8 -2.28 -6.03 -5.90
C LEU A 8 -1.74 -5.02 -6.91
N LYS A 9 -0.41 -4.93 -7.05
CA LYS A 9 0.24 -4.04 -8.03
C LYS A 9 -0.14 -4.39 -9.47
N LEU A 10 -0.17 -5.68 -9.81
CA LEU A 10 -0.60 -6.15 -11.12
C LEU A 10 -2.08 -5.80 -11.38
N ASN A 11 -2.95 -6.04 -10.41
CA ASN A 11 -4.38 -5.75 -10.52
C ASN A 11 -4.64 -4.25 -10.75
N ILE A 12 -3.93 -3.37 -10.04
CA ILE A 12 -4.04 -1.91 -10.26
C ILE A 12 -3.45 -1.50 -11.60
N THR A 13 -2.37 -2.14 -12.05
CA THR A 13 -1.81 -1.91 -13.40
C THR A 13 -2.81 -2.27 -14.49
N ASN A 14 -3.47 -3.42 -14.36
CA ASN A 14 -4.52 -3.86 -15.29
C ASN A 14 -5.76 -2.97 -15.23
N LEU A 15 -6.09 -2.46 -14.04
CA LEU A 15 -7.16 -1.49 -13.88
C LEU A 15 -6.80 -0.16 -14.56
N ALA A 16 -5.56 0.31 -14.43
CA ALA A 16 -5.09 1.54 -15.07
C ALA A 16 -5.15 1.46 -16.59
N SER A 17 -4.81 0.29 -17.18
CA SER A 17 -4.82 0.10 -18.63
C SER A 17 -6.23 0.10 -19.25
N THR A 18 -7.25 -0.24 -18.46
CA THR A 18 -8.66 -0.28 -18.87
C THR A 18 -9.49 0.91 -18.35
N SER A 19 -8.90 1.77 -17.53
CA SER A 19 -9.53 2.97 -16.98
C SER A 19 -9.30 4.21 -17.85
N HIS A 20 -10.15 5.22 -17.66
CA HIS A 20 -10.05 6.50 -18.36
C HIS A 20 -10.18 7.68 -17.39
N GLY A 21 -9.71 8.85 -17.82
CA GLY A 21 -9.78 10.09 -17.06
C GLY A 21 -9.17 9.96 -15.66
N ASN A 22 -9.84 10.58 -14.67
CA ASN A 22 -9.34 10.65 -13.30
C ASN A 22 -9.11 9.27 -12.64
N GLN A 23 -9.90 8.24 -13.00
CA GLN A 23 -9.69 6.88 -12.48
C GLN A 23 -8.32 6.33 -12.90
N LYS A 24 -7.93 6.54 -14.16
CA LYS A 24 -6.62 6.11 -14.67
C LYS A 24 -5.49 6.80 -13.93
N SER A 25 -5.57 8.12 -13.77
CA SER A 25 -4.56 8.91 -13.06
C SER A 25 -4.42 8.49 -11.59
N ILE A 26 -5.52 8.17 -10.91
CA ILE A 26 -5.48 7.62 -9.54
C ILE A 26 -4.79 6.26 -9.53
N CYS A 27 -5.11 5.36 -10.46
CA CYS A 27 -4.47 4.04 -10.54
C CYS A 27 -2.96 4.17 -10.81
N GLU A 28 -2.54 5.05 -11.70
CA GLU A 28 -1.13 5.32 -12.00
C GLU A 28 -0.38 5.87 -10.77
N ARG A 29 -0.99 6.81 -10.04
CA ARG A 29 -0.45 7.30 -8.76
C ARG A 29 -0.34 6.17 -7.74
N CYS A 30 -1.40 5.38 -7.55
CA CYS A 30 -1.40 4.23 -6.65
C CYS A 30 -0.24 3.26 -6.96
N ILE A 31 0.05 3.00 -8.23
CA ILE A 31 1.15 2.11 -8.63
C ILE A 31 2.49 2.68 -8.16
N GLU A 32 2.71 3.99 -8.29
CA GLU A 32 3.95 4.63 -7.84
C GLU A 32 4.03 4.66 -6.30
N ASP A 33 2.93 5.01 -5.64
CA ASP A 33 2.80 4.98 -4.18
C ASP A 33 3.13 3.59 -3.61
N PHE A 34 2.70 2.50 -4.26
CA PHE A 34 3.05 1.14 -3.83
C PHE A 34 4.53 0.80 -4.05
N LYS A 35 5.18 1.32 -5.10
CA LYS A 35 6.63 1.17 -5.26
C LYS A 35 7.39 1.91 -4.17
N ILE A 36 6.91 3.08 -3.77
CA ILE A 36 7.51 3.84 -2.67
C ILE A 36 7.29 3.07 -1.36
N ALA A 37 6.07 2.61 -1.08
CA ALA A 37 5.77 1.81 0.10
C ALA A 37 6.64 0.54 0.22
N GLU A 38 6.95 -0.12 -0.90
CA GLU A 38 7.87 -1.26 -0.94
C GLU A 38 9.30 -0.87 -0.49
N LYS A 39 9.81 0.28 -0.95
CA LYS A 39 11.12 0.81 -0.50
C LYS A 39 11.09 1.16 0.98
N GLU A 40 10.04 1.82 1.46
CA GLU A 40 9.87 2.15 2.87
C GLU A 40 9.84 0.89 3.75
N LEU A 41 9.22 -0.21 3.29
CA LEU A 41 9.23 -1.47 4.03
C LEU A 41 10.63 -2.08 4.14
N VAL A 42 11.46 -1.97 3.10
CA VAL A 42 12.87 -2.38 3.15
C VAL A 42 13.64 -1.55 4.16
N LEU A 43 13.44 -0.23 4.19
CA LEU A 43 14.04 0.66 5.17
C LEU A 43 13.57 0.34 6.60
N ALA A 44 12.28 0.06 6.79
CA ALA A 44 11.73 -0.38 8.07
C ALA A 44 12.41 -1.67 8.56
N LYS A 45 12.58 -2.65 7.67
CA LYS A 45 13.27 -3.90 8.02
C LYS A 45 14.72 -3.67 8.45
N ASN A 46 15.45 -2.81 7.74
CA ASN A 46 16.82 -2.46 8.10
C ASN A 46 16.88 -1.74 9.46
N ALA A 47 15.99 -0.77 9.68
CA ALA A 47 15.88 -0.07 10.96
C ALA A 47 15.56 -1.02 12.13
N LEU A 48 14.71 -2.03 11.92
CA LEU A 48 14.45 -3.08 12.92
C LEU A 48 15.69 -3.90 13.25
N HIS A 49 16.48 -4.28 12.23
CA HIS A 49 17.75 -4.99 12.44
C HIS A 49 18.77 -4.15 13.21
N GLU A 50 18.73 -2.82 13.06
CA GLU A 50 19.58 -1.87 13.77
C GLU A 50 18.98 -1.40 15.12
N HIS A 51 17.87 -1.99 15.56
CA HIS A 51 17.13 -1.60 16.77
C HIS A 51 16.65 -0.13 16.80
N LYS A 52 16.50 0.49 15.63
CA LYS A 52 16.00 1.85 15.43
C LYS A 52 14.47 1.85 15.31
N TYR A 53 13.77 1.50 16.39
CA TYR A 53 12.32 1.27 16.35
C TYR A 53 11.50 2.51 15.95
N GLY A 54 11.93 3.72 16.35
CA GLY A 54 11.29 4.96 15.93
C GLY A 54 11.33 5.18 14.41
N GLU A 55 12.50 4.93 13.80
CA GLU A 55 12.64 5.00 12.33
C GLU A 55 11.82 3.91 11.65
N ALA A 56 11.89 2.67 12.15
CA ALA A 56 11.08 1.57 11.63
C ALA A 56 9.59 1.89 11.65
N GLY A 57 9.10 2.49 12.73
CA GLY A 57 7.71 2.94 12.87
C GLY A 57 7.36 4.01 11.83
N SER A 58 8.21 5.02 11.67
CA SER A 58 8.02 6.10 10.68
C SER A 58 7.94 5.55 9.25
N TYR A 59 8.82 4.63 8.87
CA TYR A 59 8.80 4.00 7.55
C TYR A 59 7.52 3.19 7.31
N VAL A 60 7.07 2.40 8.30
CA VAL A 60 5.81 1.65 8.19
C VAL A 60 4.59 2.58 8.12
N ASP A 61 4.55 3.65 8.90
CA ASP A 61 3.46 4.64 8.87
C ASP A 61 3.38 5.35 7.52
N LYS A 62 4.53 5.75 6.97
CA LYS A 62 4.60 6.35 5.63
C LYS A 62 4.08 5.39 4.56
N ALA A 63 4.52 4.12 4.59
CA ALA A 63 4.02 3.09 3.68
C ALA A 63 2.50 2.81 3.84
N LEU A 64 2.01 2.85 5.07
CA LEU A 64 0.57 2.73 5.38
C LEU A 64 -0.23 3.88 4.76
N SER A 65 0.26 5.12 4.86
CA SER A 65 -0.42 6.32 4.36
C SER A 65 -0.69 6.24 2.85
N PHE A 66 0.24 5.69 2.07
CA PHE A 66 0.09 5.43 0.64
C PHE A 66 -1.07 4.45 0.35
N GLY A 67 -1.10 3.31 1.06
CA GLY A 67 -2.16 2.32 0.89
C GLY A 67 -3.55 2.85 1.27
N VAL A 68 -3.63 3.65 2.35
CA VAL A 68 -4.87 4.30 2.80
C VAL A 68 -5.35 5.34 1.78
N THR A 69 -4.44 6.18 1.27
CA THR A 69 -4.75 7.23 0.30
C THR A 69 -5.27 6.62 -0.99
N CYS A 70 -4.53 5.68 -1.58
CA CYS A 70 -4.94 4.97 -2.79
C CYS A 70 -6.33 4.33 -2.64
N ARG A 71 -6.58 3.60 -1.54
CA ARG A 71 -7.87 2.98 -1.27
C ARG A 71 -9.00 4.01 -1.15
N THR A 72 -8.73 5.14 -0.52
CA THR A 72 -9.71 6.22 -0.30
C THR A 72 -10.10 6.86 -1.63
N ASP A 73 -9.11 7.16 -2.48
CA ASP A 73 -9.34 7.79 -3.78
C ASP A 73 -10.12 6.88 -4.72
N LEU A 74 -9.78 5.58 -4.75
CA LEU A 74 -10.47 4.59 -5.58
C LEU A 74 -11.87 4.24 -5.06
N LYS A 75 -12.19 4.53 -3.80
CA LYS A 75 -13.51 4.24 -3.22
C LYS A 75 -14.65 4.92 -3.99
N SER A 76 -14.41 6.10 -4.55
CA SER A 76 -15.39 6.81 -5.38
C SER A 76 -15.73 6.07 -6.68
N TYR A 77 -14.89 5.12 -7.10
CA TYR A 77 -15.04 4.28 -8.28
C TYR A 77 -15.48 2.86 -7.94
N HIS A 78 -16.13 2.64 -6.79
CA HIS A 78 -16.43 1.28 -6.31
C HIS A 78 -17.17 0.38 -7.30
N ASP A 79 -18.04 0.94 -8.15
CA ASP A 79 -18.77 0.20 -9.18
C ASP A 79 -17.89 -0.23 -10.38
N LYS A 80 -16.72 0.41 -10.54
CA LYS A 80 -15.79 0.19 -11.67
C LYS A 80 -14.50 -0.53 -11.26
N VAL A 81 -14.25 -0.63 -9.97
CA VAL A 81 -13.05 -1.27 -9.41
C VAL A 81 -13.48 -2.64 -8.88
N PRO A 82 -12.85 -3.74 -9.33
CA PRO A 82 -13.21 -5.07 -8.85
C PRO A 82 -13.11 -5.17 -7.33
N SER A 83 -14.07 -5.84 -6.69
CA SER A 83 -14.13 -6.01 -5.24
C SER A 83 -12.87 -6.65 -4.66
N ASP A 84 -12.24 -7.54 -5.42
CA ASP A 84 -10.97 -8.19 -5.08
C ASP A 84 -9.82 -7.19 -4.91
N VAL A 85 -9.79 -6.10 -5.70
CA VAL A 85 -8.79 -5.03 -5.56
C VAL A 85 -8.97 -4.31 -4.22
N PHE A 86 -10.21 -3.98 -3.83
CA PHE A 86 -10.47 -3.38 -2.53
C PHE A 86 -10.16 -4.32 -1.36
N ARG A 87 -10.42 -5.62 -1.54
CA ARG A 87 -10.06 -6.63 -0.53
C ARG A 87 -8.54 -6.69 -0.34
N ASP A 88 -7.78 -6.71 -1.42
CA ASP A 88 -6.32 -6.76 -1.37
C ASP A 88 -5.73 -5.46 -0.78
N MET A 89 -6.27 -4.30 -1.12
CA MET A 89 -5.89 -3.03 -0.47
C MET A 89 -6.21 -3.01 1.02
N LYS A 90 -7.36 -3.58 1.42
CA LYS A 90 -7.74 -3.69 2.84
C LYS A 90 -6.73 -4.57 3.60
N ILE A 91 -6.38 -5.74 3.04
CA ILE A 91 -5.39 -6.64 3.62
C ILE A 91 -4.03 -5.93 3.76
N PHE A 92 -3.60 -5.21 2.70
CA PHE A 92 -2.38 -4.40 2.74
C PHE A 92 -2.42 -3.42 3.92
N VAL A 93 -3.48 -2.60 4.03
CA VAL A 93 -3.63 -1.61 5.10
C VAL A 93 -3.64 -2.25 6.50
N GLU A 94 -4.34 -3.38 6.67
CA GLU A 94 -4.43 -4.07 7.96
C GLU A 94 -3.07 -4.66 8.40
N LEU A 95 -2.30 -5.21 7.47
CA LEU A 95 -0.96 -5.74 7.76
C LEU A 95 0.01 -4.63 8.17
N TYR A 96 0.00 -3.49 7.48
CA TYR A 96 0.86 -2.37 7.84
C TYR A 96 0.46 -1.74 9.18
N LYS A 97 -0.84 -1.64 9.49
CA LYS A 97 -1.32 -1.24 10.82
C LYS A 97 -0.85 -2.19 11.91
N ALA A 98 -0.93 -3.50 11.67
CA ALA A 98 -0.46 -4.49 12.62
C ALA A 98 1.06 -4.37 12.85
N ALA A 99 1.83 -4.23 11.77
CA ALA A 99 3.28 -4.01 11.86
C ALA A 99 3.61 -2.75 12.67
N PHE A 100 2.97 -1.62 12.37
CA PHE A 100 3.16 -0.37 13.11
C PHE A 100 2.83 -0.53 14.61
N ALA A 101 1.70 -1.17 14.93
CA ALA A 101 1.29 -1.41 16.31
C ALA A 101 2.24 -2.33 17.07
N ILE A 102 2.88 -3.29 16.40
CA ILE A 102 3.93 -4.13 17.00
C ILE A 102 5.17 -3.29 17.29
N ILE A 103 5.63 -2.49 16.32
CA ILE A 103 6.83 -1.66 16.46
C ILE A 103 6.71 -0.66 17.61
N LEU A 104 5.53 -0.04 17.79
CA LEU A 104 5.28 0.89 18.90
C LEU A 104 5.30 0.25 20.29
N LYS A 105 5.27 -1.09 20.38
CA LYS A 105 5.32 -1.83 21.65
C LYS A 105 6.71 -2.34 21.99
N ILE A 106 7.70 -2.11 21.12
CA ILE A 106 9.12 -2.46 21.34
C ILE A 106 9.81 -1.25 21.97
#